data_AF-A0A6G1LEW2-F1
#
_entry.id   AF-A0A6G1LEW2-F1
#
_cell.length_a   1.000
_cell.length_b   1.000
_cell.length_c   1.000
_cell.angle_alpha   90.00
_cell.angle_beta   90.00
_cell.angle_gamma   90.00
#
_symmetry.space_group_name_H-M   'P 1'
#
loop_
_entity.id
_entity.type
_entity.pdbx_description
1 polymer ?
#
loop_
_entity_poly.entity_id
_entity_poly.type
_entity_poly.pdbx_seq_one_letter_code
_entity_poly.pdbx_strand_id
1 'polypeptide(L)'
;MVKGKKKNTSTTRDYVNDINANDLTVLWEPYKTWHRVHGDGKSSTGGKYHMETMKTSNGKYKAKIVEDGAGKVAEVEYDSQPTKEQMKEDLAKKA
;
A
#
# COMPACT_ATOMS: atom_id res chain seq x y z
N MET A 1 -22.48 5.95 26.12
CA MET A 1 -21.86 5.24 24.98
C MET A 1 -20.36 5.24 25.18
N VAL A 2 -19.81 4.19 25.80
CA VAL A 2 -18.35 4.10 26.04
C VAL A 2 -17.72 3.58 24.76
N LYS A 3 -17.02 4.47 24.04
CA LYS A 3 -16.29 4.18 22.79
C LYS A 3 -15.43 2.93 22.98
N GLY A 4 -15.79 1.86 22.29
CA GLY A 4 -15.03 0.62 22.32
C GLY A 4 -13.60 0.90 21.87
N LYS A 5 -12.63 0.71 22.79
CA LYS A 5 -11.23 0.53 22.44
C LYS A 5 -11.14 -0.76 21.62
N LYS A 6 -11.33 -0.66 20.30
CA LYS A 6 -11.05 -1.75 19.37
C LYS A 6 -9.57 -2.06 19.54
N LYS A 7 -9.25 -3.27 20.04
CA LYS A 7 -7.89 -3.80 20.05
C LYS A 7 -7.33 -3.60 18.65
N ASN A 8 -6.23 -2.87 18.56
CA ASN A 8 -5.60 -2.46 17.32
C ASN A 8 -4.87 -3.65 16.68
N THR A 9 -5.59 -4.73 16.38
CA THR A 9 -5.14 -5.74 15.40
C THR A 9 -5.46 -5.17 14.03
N SER A 10 -4.81 -4.06 13.67
CA SER A 10 -4.82 -3.57 12.30
C SER A 10 -4.21 -4.66 11.45
N THR A 11 -5.04 -5.36 10.68
CA THR A 11 -4.59 -6.30 9.66
C THR A 11 -4.17 -5.51 8.42
N THR A 12 -3.39 -6.13 7.54
CA THR A 12 -3.06 -5.55 6.25
C THR A 12 -4.33 -5.10 5.50
N ARG A 13 -5.42 -5.85 5.59
CA ARG A 13 -6.71 -5.49 4.98
C ARG A 13 -7.35 -4.25 5.61
N ASP A 14 -7.31 -4.11 6.93
CA ASP A 14 -7.82 -2.91 7.63
C ASP A 14 -7.01 -1.67 7.23
N TYR A 15 -5.68 -1.83 7.16
CA TYR A 15 -4.76 -0.81 6.66
C TYR A 15 -5.13 -0.35 5.25
N VAL A 16 -5.30 -1.26 4.31
CA VAL A 16 -5.63 -0.89 2.92
C VAL A 16 -6.98 -0.21 2.82
N ASN A 17 -7.99 -0.65 3.59
CA ASN A 17 -9.31 -0.03 3.59
C ASN A 17 -9.29 1.41 4.14
N ASP A 18 -8.43 1.70 5.11
CA ASP A 18 -8.24 3.04 5.72
C ASP A 18 -7.53 4.03 4.78
N ILE A 19 -6.75 3.54 3.80
CA ILE A 19 -6.03 4.39 2.84
C ILE A 19 -6.99 5.21 1.98
N ASN A 20 -6.80 6.53 1.91
CA ASN A 20 -7.50 7.35 0.93
C ASN A 20 -6.72 7.38 -0.40
N ALA A 21 -7.28 6.76 -1.44
CA ALA A 21 -6.64 6.69 -2.75
C ALA A 21 -6.34 8.06 -3.37
N ASN A 22 -7.10 9.11 -3.02
CA ASN A 22 -6.86 10.47 -3.53
C ASN A 22 -5.59 11.09 -2.94
N ASP A 23 -5.28 10.76 -1.69
CA ASP A 23 -4.12 11.29 -0.95
C ASP A 23 -2.82 10.55 -1.33
N LEU A 24 -2.95 9.35 -1.89
CA LEU A 24 -1.80 8.56 -2.33
C LEU A 24 -0.98 9.27 -3.42
N THR A 25 0.28 9.53 -3.11
CA THR A 25 1.30 10.00 -4.02
C THR A 25 2.16 8.83 -4.44
N VAL A 26 1.88 8.31 -5.64
CA VAL A 26 2.54 7.15 -6.22
C VAL A 26 3.63 7.60 -7.17
N LEU A 27 4.85 7.08 -6.97
CA LEU A 27 5.99 7.30 -7.85
C LEU A 27 6.34 5.98 -8.54
N TRP A 28 6.45 6.04 -9.87
CA TRP A 28 6.77 4.89 -10.71
C TRP A 28 8.19 4.96 -11.28
N GLU A 29 8.86 6.11 -11.14
CA GLU A 29 10.18 6.38 -11.69
C GLU A 29 11.19 6.72 -10.59
N PRO A 30 12.47 6.32 -10.74
CA PRO A 30 13.03 5.50 -11.82
C PRO A 30 12.52 4.05 -11.83
N TYR A 31 12.55 3.43 -13.00
CA TYR A 31 12.20 2.02 -13.18
C TYR A 31 13.14 1.09 -12.40
N LYS A 32 12.70 -0.14 -12.13
CA LYS A 32 13.39 -1.17 -11.32
C LYS A 32 13.67 -0.77 -9.86
N THR A 33 13.03 0.29 -9.36
CA THR A 33 13.19 0.77 -7.99
C THR A 33 11.85 0.79 -7.29
N TRP A 34 11.82 0.28 -6.05
CA TRP A 34 10.65 0.39 -5.18
C TRP A 34 10.61 1.78 -4.55
N HIS A 35 9.49 2.45 -4.73
CA HIS A 35 9.23 3.77 -4.19
C HIS A 35 8.14 3.67 -3.14
N ARG A 36 8.40 4.22 -1.97
CA ARG A 36 7.39 4.28 -0.91
C ARG A 36 6.29 5.25 -1.30
N VAL A 37 5.05 4.77 -1.34
CA VAL A 37 3.88 5.60 -1.61
C VAL A 37 3.61 6.47 -0.39
N HIS A 38 3.48 7.77 -0.60
CA HIS A 38 3.19 8.74 0.46
C HIS A 38 1.69 9.07 0.48
N GLY A 39 1.14 9.52 1.61
CA GLY A 39 -0.29 9.82 1.72
C GLY A 39 -1.16 8.61 2.09
N ASP A 40 -0.54 7.48 2.44
CA ASP A 40 -1.18 6.57 3.37
C ASP A 40 -1.18 7.29 4.73
N GLY A 41 -2.33 7.76 5.22
CA GLY A 41 -2.49 8.78 6.27
C GLY A 41 -1.85 8.52 7.66
N LYS A 42 -0.85 7.63 7.77
CA LYS A 42 -0.05 7.33 8.96
C LYS A 42 1.46 7.51 8.74
N SER A 43 1.88 8.17 7.65
CA SER A 43 3.29 8.43 7.36
C SER A 43 4.02 9.20 8.48
N SER A 44 3.31 9.95 9.34
CA SER A 44 3.90 10.71 10.45
C SER A 44 4.28 9.90 11.70
N THR A 45 4.02 8.59 11.76
CA THR A 45 4.27 7.83 13.03
C THR A 45 4.68 6.38 12.81
N GLY A 46 5.64 6.12 11.92
CA GLY A 46 6.27 4.78 11.82
C GLY A 46 5.22 3.66 11.72
N GLY A 47 4.23 3.85 10.83
CA GLY A 47 3.11 2.92 10.70
C GLY A 47 3.59 1.48 10.50
N LYS A 48 2.93 0.54 11.18
CA LYS A 48 3.19 -0.91 11.09
C LYS A 48 3.22 -1.42 9.65
N TYR A 49 2.55 -0.74 8.73
CA TYR A 49 2.52 -1.05 7.31
C TYR A 49 2.90 0.18 6.49
N HIS A 50 3.54 -0.06 5.35
CA HIS A 50 3.71 0.94 4.30
C HIS A 50 3.54 0.30 2.93
N MET A 51 3.18 1.12 1.94
CA MET A 51 3.00 0.67 0.58
C MET A 51 4.17 1.12 -0.29
N GLU A 52 4.58 0.25 -1.22
CA GLU A 52 5.64 0.53 -2.19
C GLU A 52 5.17 0.20 -3.60
N THR A 53 5.61 1.01 -4.57
CA THR A 53 5.31 0.83 -5.99
C THR A 53 6.58 0.81 -6.83
N MET A 54 6.57 0.04 -7.91
CA MET A 54 7.71 -0.06 -8.83
C MET A 54 7.22 -0.22 -10.26
N LYS A 55 7.84 0.50 -11.19
CA LYS A 55 7.74 0.19 -12.62
C LYS A 55 8.89 -0.73 -13.02
N THR A 56 8.59 -1.88 -13.60
CA THR A 56 9.59 -2.84 -14.10
C THR A 56 10.17 -2.38 -15.44
N SER A 57 11.31 -2.93 -15.85
CA SER A 57 11.87 -2.67 -17.20
C SER A 57 10.99 -3.20 -18.33
N ASN A 58 10.10 -4.14 -18.03
CA ASN A 58 9.23 -4.76 -19.03
C ASN A 58 7.94 -3.93 -19.24
N GLY A 59 7.88 -2.72 -18.68
CA GLY A 59 6.70 -1.84 -18.77
C GLY A 59 5.59 -2.18 -17.77
N LYS A 60 5.73 -3.25 -16.98
CA LYS A 60 4.77 -3.64 -15.94
C LYS A 60 4.88 -2.79 -14.69
N TYR A 61 3.79 -2.71 -13.94
CA TYR A 61 3.68 -1.95 -12.69
C TYR A 61 3.47 -2.93 -11.54
N LYS A 62 4.17 -2.75 -10.42
CA LYS A 62 4.02 -3.55 -9.22
C LYS A 62 3.67 -2.67 -8.03
N ALA A 63 2.80 -3.16 -7.17
CA ALA A 63 2.54 -2.56 -5.87
C ALA A 63 2.62 -3.63 -4.80
N LYS A 64 3.15 -3.30 -3.64
CA LYS A 64 3.22 -4.20 -2.49
C LYS A 64 3.01 -3.47 -1.19
N ILE A 65 2.59 -4.20 -0.17
CA ILE A 65 2.53 -3.74 1.20
C ILE A 65 3.59 -4.47 1.99
N VAL A 66 4.31 -3.70 2.79
CA VAL A 66 5.37 -4.17 3.66
C VAL A 66 4.97 -3.87 5.09
N GLU A 67 5.01 -4.90 5.93
CA GLU A 67 4.89 -4.78 7.38
C GLU A 67 6.27 -4.56 7.98
N ASP A 68 6.39 -3.55 8.84
CA ASP A 68 7.62 -3.29 9.60
C ASP A 68 7.94 -4.49 10.50
N GLY A 69 9.14 -5.05 10.35
CA GLY A 69 9.59 -6.23 11.09
C GLY A 69 9.21 -7.60 10.49
N ALA A 70 8.21 -7.68 9.60
CA ALA A 70 7.81 -8.94 8.94
C ALA A 70 8.08 -8.98 7.43
N GLY A 71 8.26 -7.82 6.78
CA GLY A 71 8.56 -7.72 5.35
C GLY A 71 7.31 -7.73 4.48
N LYS A 72 7.41 -8.29 3.27
CA LYS A 72 6.33 -8.23 2.26
C LYS A 72 5.11 -9.06 2.69
N VAL A 73 3.95 -8.41 2.83
CA VAL A 73 2.68 -9.07 3.22
C VAL A 73 1.68 -9.20 2.07
N ALA A 74 1.69 -8.29 1.10
CA ALA A 74 0.83 -8.36 -0.09
C ALA A 74 1.57 -7.80 -1.30
N GLU A 75 1.33 -8.35 -2.49
CA GLU A 75 1.93 -7.89 -3.74
C GLU A 75 1.01 -8.16 -4.93
N VAL A 76 0.98 -7.21 -5.85
CA VAL A 76 0.19 -7.22 -7.08
C VAL A 76 1.06 -6.72 -8.24
N GLU A 77 0.82 -7.28 -9.43
CA GLU A 77 1.47 -6.91 -10.68
C GLU A 77 0.40 -6.57 -11.71
N TYR A 78 0.67 -5.55 -12.52
CA TYR A 78 -0.20 -5.03 -13.57
C TYR A 78 0.57 -4.86 -14.87
N ASP A 79 -0.03 -5.23 -16.00
CA ASP A 79 0.57 -5.04 -17.33
C ASP A 79 0.46 -3.58 -17.83
N SER A 80 -0.43 -2.78 -17.24
CA SER A 80 -0.62 -1.35 -17.50
C SER A 80 -0.66 -0.56 -16.19
N GLN A 81 -0.54 0.77 -16.26
CA GLN A 81 -0.53 1.60 -15.06
C GLN A 81 -1.91 1.52 -14.37
N PRO A 82 -2.02 0.95 -13.16
CA PRO A 82 -3.30 0.84 -12.47
C PRO A 82 -3.74 2.21 -11.95
N THR A 83 -5.04 2.39 -11.75
CA THR A 83 -5.55 3.52 -10.96
C THR A 83 -5.25 3.30 -9.48
N LYS A 84 -5.21 4.38 -8.70
CA LYS A 84 -4.95 4.32 -7.26
C LYS A 84 -6.02 3.49 -6.52
N GLU A 85 -7.27 3.56 -6.98
CA GLU A 85 -8.40 2.79 -6.45
C GLU A 85 -8.28 1.30 -6.76
N GLN A 86 -7.95 0.94 -8.00
CA GLN A 86 -7.76 -0.45 -8.40
C GLN A 86 -6.61 -1.08 -7.60
N MET A 87 -5.50 -0.36 -7.46
CA MET A 87 -4.37 -0.79 -6.64
C MET A 87 -4.79 -1.07 -5.19
N LYS A 88 -5.56 -0.17 -4.59
CA LYS A 88 -6.10 -0.34 -3.23
C LYS A 88 -6.98 -1.59 -3.15
N GLU A 89 -7.90 -1.78 -4.09
CA GLU A 89 -8.82 -2.93 -4.05
C GLU A 89 -8.09 -4.27 -4.18
N ASP A 90 -7.17 -4.39 -5.15
CA ASP A 90 -6.43 -5.63 -5.36
C ASP A 90 -5.47 -5.94 -4.21
N LEU A 91 -4.82 -4.91 -3.64
CA LEU A 91 -4.02 -5.09 -2.43
C LEU A 91 -4.88 -5.54 -1.25
N ALA A 92 -6.09 -5.01 -1.08
CA ALA A 92 -7.01 -5.45 -0.04
C ALA A 92 -7.49 -6.90 -0.23
N LYS A 93 -7.57 -7.40 -1.48
CA LYS A 93 -7.86 -8.80 -1.80
C LYS A 93 -6.68 -9.73 -1.51
N LYS A 94 -5.44 -9.23 -1.60
CA LYS A 94 -4.20 -9.98 -1.30
C LYS A 94 -3.79 -9.94 0.17
N ALA A 95 -4.40 -9.04 0.95
CA ALA A 95 -4.10 -8.72 2.34
C ALA A 95 -4.87 -9.56 3.38
#